data_AF-A0A3M2BDH5-F1
#
_entry.id   AF-A0A3M2BDH5-F1
#
_cell.length_a   1.000
_cell.length_b   1.000
_cell.length_c   1.000
_cell.angle_alpha   90.00
_cell.angle_beta   90.00
_cell.angle_gamma   90.00
#
_symmetry.space_group_name_H-M   'P 1'
#
loop_
_entity.id
_entity.type
_entity.pdbx_description
1 polymer ?
#
loop_
_entity_poly.entity_id
_entity_poly.type
_entity_poly.pdbx_seq_one_letter_code
_entity_poly.pdbx_strand_id
1 'polypeptide(L)'
;MFVGEEDFQNIGVMHVVDVRDLTQPREVATFAVPGQTPHNFWLDEANQVLYAAWYDQGLRALDVSGRLLGRLERQGREYTPTFFDRPPGPGGAFTWAPQLHGGLVYASDISLGLLVVTPPL
;
A
#
# COMPACT_ATOMS: atom_id res chain seq x y z
N MET A 1 3.48 -12.79 -1.76
CA MET A 1 2.11 -12.29 -1.97
C MET A 1 1.82 -11.21 -0.95
N PHE A 2 1.16 -10.14 -1.35
CA PHE A 2 0.71 -9.07 -0.46
C PHE A 2 -0.80 -9.19 -0.27
N VAL A 3 -1.27 -9.12 0.98
CA VAL A 3 -2.68 -9.28 1.34
C VAL A 3 -3.07 -8.14 2.27
N GLY A 4 -4.11 -7.39 1.91
CA GLY A 4 -4.65 -6.34 2.78
C GLY A 4 -5.71 -6.91 3.70
N GLU A 5 -5.68 -6.52 4.97
CA GLU A 5 -6.80 -6.69 5.89
C GLU A 5 -7.81 -5.56 5.68
N GLU A 6 -9.07 -5.89 5.41
CA GLU A 6 -10.15 -4.92 5.23
C GLU A 6 -11.08 -4.89 6.47
N ASP A 7 -10.48 -4.83 7.66
CA ASP A 7 -11.20 -4.63 8.92
C ASP A 7 -11.21 -3.15 9.34
N PHE A 8 -12.34 -2.47 9.08
CA PHE A 8 -12.55 -1.06 9.44
C PHE A 8 -12.66 -0.80 10.95
N GLN A 9 -12.64 -1.83 11.80
CA GLN A 9 -12.70 -1.70 13.26
C GLN A 9 -11.32 -1.72 13.92
N ASN A 10 -10.28 -2.10 13.18
CA ASN A 10 -8.92 -2.29 13.68
C ASN A 10 -7.90 -1.47 12.89
N ILE A 11 -6.62 -1.57 13.28
CA ILE A 11 -5.51 -0.97 12.56
C ILE A 11 -5.41 -1.60 11.18
N GLY A 12 -5.30 -0.81 10.12
CA GLY A 12 -5.02 -1.34 8.79
C GLY A 12 -3.69 -2.08 8.74
N VAL A 13 -3.71 -3.35 8.30
CA VAL A 13 -2.52 -4.18 8.13
C VAL A 13 -2.44 -4.75 6.72
N MET A 14 -1.26 -4.65 6.11
CA MET A 14 -0.87 -5.47 4.97
C MET A 14 0.01 -6.62 5.46
N HIS A 15 -0.34 -7.83 5.05
CA HIS A 15 0.42 -9.05 5.30
C HIS A 15 1.29 -9.39 4.09
N VAL A 16 2.50 -9.87 4.35
CA VAL A 16 3.39 -10.44 3.34
C VAL A 16 3.45 -11.94 3.58
N VAL A 17 2.88 -12.69 2.64
CA VAL A 17 2.80 -14.15 2.69
C VAL A 17 3.79 -14.72 1.69
N ASP A 18 4.72 -15.52 2.20
CA ASP A 18 5.56 -16.41 1.41
C ASP A 18 4.71 -17.57 0.89
N VAL A 19 4.59 -17.64 -0.42
CA VAL A 19 3.78 -18.60 -1.17
C VAL A 19 4.64 -19.43 -2.13
N ARG A 20 5.95 -19.53 -1.87
CA ARG A 20 6.85 -20.41 -2.66
C ARG A 20 6.42 -21.87 -2.59
N ASP A 21 5.80 -22.26 -1.48
CA ASP A 21 5.05 -23.49 -1.33
C ASP A 21 3.57 -23.14 -1.10
N LEU A 22 2.75 -23.39 -2.12
CA LEU A 22 1.30 -23.09 -2.07
C LEU A 22 0.54 -24.00 -1.09
N THR A 23 1.12 -25.15 -0.72
CA THR A 23 0.51 -26.05 0.28
C THR A 23 0.83 -25.65 1.71
N GLN A 24 1.86 -24.80 1.88
CA GLN A 24 2.29 -24.31 3.18
C GLN A 24 2.64 -22.80 3.12
N PRO A 25 1.63 -21.94 2.89
CA PRO A 25 1.84 -20.49 2.94
C PRO A 25 2.27 -20.06 4.34
N ARG A 26 3.22 -19.13 4.42
CA ARG A 26 3.72 -18.59 5.69
C ARG A 26 3.74 -17.07 5.65
N GLU A 27 3.11 -16.43 6.63
CA GLU A 27 3.32 -15.00 6.84
C GLU A 27 4.77 -14.76 7.27
N VAL A 28 5.44 -13.82 6.59
CA VAL A 28 6.85 -13.50 6.84
C VAL A 28 7.06 -12.06 7.26
N ALA A 29 6.15 -11.15 6.91
CA ALA A 29 6.22 -9.74 7.29
C ALA A 29 4.82 -9.10 7.34
N THR A 30 4.73 -7.94 7.99
CA THR A 30 3.54 -7.10 8.03
C THR A 30 3.93 -5.63 7.83
N PHE A 31 3.00 -4.81 7.36
CA PHE A 31 3.10 -3.36 7.32
C PHE A 31 1.81 -2.79 7.89
N ALA A 32 1.89 -2.07 8.99
CA ALA A 32 0.73 -1.54 9.69
C ALA A 32 0.70 -0.01 9.65
N VAL A 33 -0.49 0.54 9.44
CA VAL A 33 -0.74 1.97 9.43
C VAL A 33 -1.87 2.25 10.41
N PRO A 34 -1.68 3.11 11.44
CA PRO A 34 -2.77 3.52 12.32
C PRO A 34 -3.89 4.19 11.53
N GLY A 35 -5.14 3.79 11.76
CA GLY A 35 -6.30 4.29 11.01
C GLY A 35 -6.89 3.21 10.11
N GLN A 36 -7.43 3.62 8.95
CA GLN A 36 -8.16 2.74 8.04
C GLN A 36 -7.29 1.68 7.37
N THR A 37 -7.96 0.82 6.62
CA THR A 37 -7.44 -0.38 5.98
C THR A 37 -6.81 -0.13 4.61
N PRO A 38 -5.86 -0.98 4.19
CA PRO A 38 -5.46 -1.09 2.80
C PRO A 38 -6.61 -1.64 1.95
N HIS A 39 -6.52 -1.45 0.63
CA HIS A 39 -7.50 -2.01 -0.30
C HIS A 39 -6.83 -2.78 -1.45
N ASN A 40 -6.34 -2.09 -2.48
CA ASN A 40 -5.63 -2.72 -3.59
C ASN A 40 -4.15 -2.32 -3.63
N PHE A 41 -3.36 -3.17 -4.30
CA PHE A 41 -1.93 -3.01 -4.45
C PHE A 41 -1.52 -3.08 -5.92
N TRP A 42 -0.42 -2.40 -6.26
CA TRP A 42 0.26 -2.54 -7.53
C TRP A 42 1.76 -2.64 -7.31
N LEU A 43 2.38 -3.69 -7.84
CA LEU A 43 3.82 -3.90 -7.73
C LEU A 43 4.54 -3.42 -8.99
N ASP A 44 5.45 -2.48 -8.81
CA ASP A 44 6.52 -2.21 -9.78
C ASP A 44 7.65 -3.21 -9.53
N GLU A 45 7.68 -4.28 -10.31
CA GLU A 45 8.69 -5.32 -10.17
C GLU A 45 10.09 -4.84 -10.55
N ALA A 46 10.20 -3.90 -11.49
CA ALA A 46 11.48 -3.42 -11.99
C ALA A 46 12.20 -2.55 -10.95
N ASN A 47 11.46 -1.69 -10.27
CA ASN A 47 11.99 -0.81 -9.22
C ASN A 47 11.79 -1.36 -7.80
N GLN A 48 11.12 -2.51 -7.67
CA GLN A 48 10.79 -3.13 -6.38
C GLN A 48 10.00 -2.19 -5.46
N VAL A 49 9.02 -1.48 -6.02
CA VAL A 49 8.15 -0.56 -5.29
C VAL A 49 6.72 -1.10 -5.28
N LEU A 50 6.15 -1.26 -4.09
CA LEU A 50 4.74 -1.60 -3.92
C LEU A 50 3.93 -0.32 -3.67
N TYR A 51 2.99 -0.03 -4.55
CA TYR A 51 1.98 0.99 -4.36
C TYR A 51 0.78 0.38 -3.66
N ALA A 52 0.37 0.95 -2.53
CA ALA A 52 -0.75 0.47 -1.73
C ALA A 52 -1.79 1.59 -1.58
N ALA A 53 -3.00 1.33 -2.06
CA ALA A 53 -4.15 2.16 -1.73
C ALA A 53 -4.57 1.88 -0.29
N TRP A 54 -4.76 2.94 0.47
CA TRP A 54 -5.02 2.87 1.90
C TRP A 54 -6.13 3.87 2.22
N TYR A 55 -7.38 3.44 2.24
CA TYR A 55 -8.59 4.29 2.14
C TYR A 55 -8.40 5.77 2.50
N ASP A 56 -8.59 6.14 3.77
CA ASP A 56 -8.48 7.53 4.23
C ASP A 56 -7.04 7.99 4.48
N GLN A 57 -6.08 7.11 4.22
CA GLN A 57 -4.64 7.30 4.34
C GLN A 57 -3.96 7.51 2.97
N GLY A 58 -4.75 7.62 1.89
CA GLY A 58 -4.28 7.90 0.55
C GLY A 58 -3.52 6.75 -0.12
N LEU A 59 -2.48 7.13 -0.87
CA LEU A 59 -1.61 6.22 -1.61
C LEU A 59 -0.22 6.18 -0.96
N ARG A 60 0.22 4.96 -0.65
CA ARG A 60 1.53 4.68 -0.05
C ARG A 60 2.43 3.98 -1.05
N ALA A 61 3.73 4.21 -0.94
CA ALA A 61 4.75 3.54 -1.75
C ALA A 61 5.80 2.91 -0.82
N LEU A 62 6.05 1.62 -1.00
CA LEU A 62 6.93 0.82 -0.14
C LEU A 62 8.08 0.23 -0.96
N ASP A 63 9.32 0.40 -0.47
CA ASP A 63 10.48 -0.36 -0.91
C ASP A 63 10.36 -1.82 -0.46
N VAL A 64 10.04 -2.68 -1.42
CA VAL A 64 9.93 -4.13 -1.25
C VAL A 64 11.17 -4.87 -1.77
N SER A 65 12.28 -4.17 -1.96
CA SER A 65 13.55 -4.78 -2.30
C SER A 65 14.14 -5.61 -1.15
N GLY A 66 14.98 -6.57 -1.55
CA GLY A 66 15.65 -7.48 -0.64
C GLY A 66 14.68 -8.40 0.12
N ARG A 67 15.05 -8.75 1.35
CA ARG A 67 14.28 -9.69 2.16
C ARG A 67 13.25 -8.96 3.02
N LEU A 68 11.99 -9.35 2.90
CA LEU A 68 10.89 -8.86 3.73
C LEU A 68 10.73 -9.77 4.96
N LEU A 69 10.92 -9.21 6.16
CA LEU A 69 10.75 -9.93 7.43
C LEU A 69 10.21 -9.01 8.51
N GLY A 70 9.28 -9.52 9.33
CA GLY A 70 8.78 -8.83 10.50
C GLY A 70 8.01 -7.56 10.15
N ARG A 71 8.16 -6.52 10.98
CA ARG A 71 7.39 -5.26 10.88
C ARG A 71 8.07 -4.27 9.93
N LEU A 72 7.53 -4.12 8.72
CA LEU A 72 8.11 -3.31 7.64
C LEU A 72 8.00 -1.81 7.94
N GLU A 73 6.97 -1.37 8.66
CA GLU A 73 6.78 0.03 9.07
C GLU A 73 7.90 0.53 10.01
N ARG A 74 8.62 -0.40 10.64
CA ARG A 74 9.77 -0.11 11.51
C ARG A 74 11.12 -0.14 10.80
N GLN A 75 11.13 -0.36 9.49
CA GLN A 75 12.34 -0.54 8.69
C GLN A 75 12.64 0.66 7.79
N GLY A 76 11.83 1.71 7.82
CA GLY A 76 12.02 2.88 6.95
C GLY A 76 11.81 2.57 5.47
N ARG A 77 10.95 1.60 5.16
CA ARG A 77 10.66 1.15 3.80
C ARG A 77 9.62 2.01 3.07
N GLU A 78 8.92 2.88 3.78
CA GLU A 78 7.94 3.76 3.16
C GLU A 78 8.62 5.00 2.59
N TYR A 79 8.40 5.24 1.29
CA TYR A 79 8.85 6.46 0.64
C TYR A 79 8.05 7.66 1.14
N THR A 80 8.72 8.79 1.32
CA THR A 80 8.07 10.06 1.68
C THR A 80 8.16 11.06 0.52
N PRO A 81 7.12 11.90 0.29
CA PRO A 81 5.88 11.98 1.06
C PRO A 81 4.89 10.84 0.74
N THR A 82 4.00 10.54 1.69
CA THR A 82 2.76 9.79 1.41
C THR A 82 1.89 10.63 0.47
N PHE A 83 1.37 10.02 -0.59
CA PHE A 83 0.58 10.74 -1.57
C PHE A 83 -0.87 10.77 -1.11
N PHE A 84 -1.48 11.96 -1.09
CA PHE A 84 -2.91 12.13 -0.77
C PHE A 84 -3.31 11.76 0.67
N ASP A 85 -2.37 11.84 1.62
CA ASP A 85 -2.68 11.74 3.05
C ASP A 85 -3.45 13.00 3.48
N ARG A 86 -4.78 12.94 3.39
CA ARG A 86 -5.69 14.02 3.82
C ARG A 86 -6.40 13.54 5.08
N PRO A 87 -6.62 14.42 6.08
CA PRO A 87 -7.25 14.00 7.33
C PRO A 87 -8.58 13.25 7.09
N PRO A 88 -8.84 12.20 7.88
CA PRO A 88 -10.08 11.44 7.82
C PRO A 88 -11.31 12.35 7.88
N GLY A 89 -12.35 12.06 7.07
CA GLY A 89 -13.63 12.75 7.11
C GLY A 89 -14.22 13.10 5.73
N PRO A 90 -15.34 13.85 5.71
CA PRO A 90 -15.99 14.25 4.47
C PRO A 90 -15.04 15.03 3.56
N GLY A 91 -14.73 14.50 2.37
CA GLY A 91 -13.78 15.09 1.42
C GLY A 91 -12.31 14.71 1.66
N GLY A 92 -12.04 13.80 2.61
CA GLY A 92 -10.76 13.10 2.75
C GLY A 92 -10.53 12.09 1.62
N ALA A 93 -9.32 11.54 1.54
CA ALA A 93 -9.02 10.47 0.59
C ALA A 93 -9.91 9.25 0.85
N PHE A 94 -10.20 8.51 -0.21
CA PHE A 94 -10.80 7.18 -0.13
C PHE A 94 -10.24 6.36 -1.30
N THR A 95 -8.92 6.18 -1.25
CA THR A 95 -8.14 5.65 -2.36
C THR A 95 -8.40 4.15 -2.48
N TRP A 96 -8.71 3.71 -3.69
CA TRP A 96 -9.23 2.37 -3.97
C TRP A 96 -8.22 1.47 -4.67
N ALA A 97 -7.60 1.95 -5.76
CA ALA A 97 -6.69 1.13 -6.57
C ALA A 97 -5.59 1.95 -7.23
N PRO A 98 -4.31 1.61 -7.01
CA PRO A 98 -3.21 2.14 -7.78
C PRO A 98 -2.92 1.30 -9.03
N GLN A 99 -2.34 1.94 -10.04
CA GLN A 99 -1.82 1.30 -11.24
C GLN A 99 -0.64 2.11 -11.79
N LEU A 100 0.53 1.47 -11.92
CA LEU A 100 1.66 2.06 -12.63
C LEU A 100 1.46 1.88 -14.14
N HIS A 101 1.50 2.97 -14.89
CA HIS A 101 1.45 2.95 -16.35
C HIS A 101 2.19 4.16 -16.92
N GLY A 102 3.02 3.94 -17.96
CA GLY A 102 3.72 5.03 -18.64
C GLY A 102 4.62 5.88 -17.74
N GLY A 103 5.18 5.30 -16.67
CA GLY A 103 6.04 6.02 -15.71
C GLY A 103 5.29 6.88 -14.68
N LEU A 104 3.95 6.80 -14.65
CA LEU A 104 3.10 7.49 -13.68
C LEU A 104 2.26 6.48 -12.90
N VAL A 105 1.90 6.82 -11.67
CA VAL A 105 0.95 6.04 -10.87
C VAL A 105 -0.41 6.72 -10.94
N TYR A 106 -1.37 5.98 -11.46
CA TYR A 106 -2.78 6.33 -11.49
C TYR A 106 -3.44 5.72 -10.27
N ALA A 107 -4.18 6.50 -9.50
CA ALA A 107 -4.94 6.00 -8.36
C ALA A 107 -6.40 6.42 -8.47
N SER A 108 -7.33 5.46 -8.46
CA SER A 108 -8.75 5.75 -8.34
C SER A 108 -9.10 6.02 -6.89
N ASP A 109 -9.83 7.10 -6.64
CA ASP A 109 -10.27 7.54 -5.32
C ASP A 109 -11.78 7.83 -5.37
N ILE A 110 -12.54 7.30 -4.40
CA ILE A 110 -14.00 7.47 -4.40
C ILE A 110 -14.40 8.94 -4.19
N SER A 111 -13.62 9.68 -3.41
CA SER A 111 -13.90 11.08 -3.08
C SER A 111 -13.34 12.06 -4.12
N LEU A 112 -12.19 11.74 -4.70
CA LEU A 112 -11.40 12.67 -5.52
C LEU A 112 -11.39 12.33 -7.03
N GLY A 113 -11.89 11.15 -7.42
CA GLY A 113 -11.86 10.68 -8.80
C GLY A 113 -10.52 10.06 -9.18
N LEU A 114 -9.95 10.42 -10.32
CA LEU A 114 -8.66 9.89 -10.77
C LEU A 114 -7.51 10.80 -10.36
N LEU A 115 -6.58 10.24 -9.62
CA LEU A 115 -5.35 10.88 -9.18
C LEU A 115 -4.18 10.39 -10.02
N VAL A 116 -3.24 11.27 -10.31
CA VAL A 116 -2.01 10.96 -11.06
C VAL A 116 -0.82 11.50 -10.30
N VAL A 117 0.14 10.63 -9.99
CA VAL A 117 1.38 11.02 -9.30
C VAL A 117 2.61 10.50 -10.03
N THR A 118 3.70 11.22 -9.84
CA THR A 118 5.03 10.75 -10.20
C THR A 118 5.48 9.74 -9.13
N PRO A 119 5.98 8.56 -9.53
CA PRO A 119 6.69 7.65 -8.64
C PRO A 119 7.77 8.35 -7.79
N PRO A 120 8.05 7.85 -6.59
CA PRO A 120 9.22 8.28 -5.83
C PRO A 120 10.49 7.71 -6.49
N LEU A 121 11.00 8.38 -7.53
CA LEU A 121 12.28 8.09 -8.20
C LEU A 121 12.97 9.39 -8.62
#